data_AF-A0A7K8DAU2-F1
#
_entry.id   AF-A0A7K8DAU2-F1
#
_cell.length_a   1.000
_cell.length_b   1.000
_cell.length_c   1.000
_cell.angle_alpha   90.00
_cell.angle_beta   90.00
_cell.angle_gamma   90.00
#
_symmetry.space_group_name_H-M   'P 1'
#
loop_
_entity.id
_entity.type
_entity.pdbx_description
1 polymer ?
#
loop_
_entity_poly.entity_id
_entity_poly.type
_entity_poly.pdbx_seq_one_letter_code
_entity_poly.pdbx_strand_id
1 'polypeptide(L)'
;CGSRRRMAGLAWKWPRTRLPVGASALGVFVLCWLYVFPVYRLPDEKEIVQGVLLQQGKAWRRNQTAVALFRKLLEECCDPGQLFAMTKMNSPMGKNLWFDGEFLYSVTIDNATYSLFPQATPFQLPLKKCSVVGNGGILKKSGCGKQIDQADFVMRCNLPPLSSEYSKDVGSKTQLVTANPSIIQKR
;
A
#
# COMPACT_ATOMS: atom_id res chain seq x y z
N CYS A 1 55.96 6.62 -78.72
CA CYS A 1 56.45 5.71 -77.65
C CYS A 1 55.98 6.29 -76.31
N GLY A 2 55.16 5.57 -75.54
CA GLY A 2 54.67 6.07 -74.25
C GLY A 2 53.35 5.44 -73.80
N SER A 3 53.44 4.28 -73.16
CA SER A 3 52.35 3.50 -72.57
C SER A 3 51.63 4.25 -71.45
N ARG A 4 50.29 4.28 -71.46
CA ARG A 4 49.45 4.78 -70.35
C ARG A 4 48.70 3.61 -69.73
N ARG A 5 49.24 3.07 -68.63
CA ARG A 5 48.62 2.02 -67.81
C ARG A 5 47.39 2.57 -67.08
N ARG A 6 46.31 1.77 -67.06
CA ARG A 6 45.08 1.97 -66.28
C ARG A 6 45.39 1.86 -64.77
N MET A 7 44.85 2.77 -63.95
CA MET A 7 44.73 2.56 -62.51
C MET A 7 43.31 2.11 -62.17
N ALA A 8 43.22 1.00 -61.44
CA ALA A 8 41.99 0.43 -60.91
C ALA A 8 41.51 1.21 -59.68
N GLY A 9 40.22 1.54 -59.63
CA GLY A 9 39.59 2.12 -58.44
C GLY A 9 39.37 1.05 -57.36
N LEU A 10 39.87 1.30 -56.15
CA LEU A 10 39.58 0.47 -54.98
C LEU A 10 38.16 0.75 -54.47
N ALA A 11 37.29 -0.27 -54.52
CA ALA A 11 36.01 -0.28 -53.83
C ALA A 11 36.23 -0.56 -52.34
N TRP A 12 35.91 0.42 -51.48
CA TRP A 12 35.97 0.26 -50.02
C TRP A 12 34.78 -0.59 -49.56
N LYS A 13 34.99 -1.89 -49.33
CA LYS A 13 34.00 -2.77 -48.71
C LYS A 13 33.99 -2.51 -47.19
N TRP A 14 32.87 -2.03 -46.65
CA TRP A 14 32.63 -2.01 -45.21
C TRP A 14 32.48 -3.45 -44.68
N PRO A 15 33.19 -3.86 -43.61
CA PRO A 15 32.99 -5.17 -43.02
C PRO A 15 31.66 -5.17 -42.25
N ARG A 16 30.69 -5.97 -42.68
CA ARG A 16 29.54 -6.33 -41.84
C ARG A 16 30.03 -7.31 -40.77
N THR A 17 30.45 -6.80 -39.62
CA THR A 17 30.61 -7.61 -38.42
C THR A 17 29.22 -8.03 -37.94
N ARG A 18 28.91 -9.34 -38.00
CA ARG A 18 27.75 -9.90 -37.31
C ARG A 18 28.03 -9.77 -35.81
N LEU A 19 27.35 -8.83 -35.15
CA LEU A 19 27.26 -8.81 -33.70
C LEU A 19 26.70 -10.16 -33.23
N PRO A 20 27.31 -10.84 -32.24
CA PRO A 20 26.75 -12.07 -31.71
C PRO A 20 25.35 -11.76 -31.16
N VAL A 21 24.38 -12.60 -31.52
CA VAL A 21 22.96 -12.42 -31.18
C VAL A 21 22.76 -12.20 -29.67
N GLY A 22 23.64 -12.78 -28.84
CA GLY A 22 23.66 -12.57 -27.38
C GLY A 22 24.03 -11.17 -26.91
N ALA A 23 24.91 -10.44 -27.60
CA ALA A 23 25.27 -9.05 -27.22
C ALA A 23 24.13 -8.06 -27.52
N SER A 24 23.37 -8.32 -28.59
CA SER A 24 22.19 -7.53 -28.94
C SER A 24 21.03 -7.81 -27.98
N ALA A 25 20.84 -9.07 -27.58
CA ALA A 25 19.84 -9.46 -26.58
C ALA A 25 20.13 -8.82 -25.20
N LEU A 26 21.37 -8.86 -24.72
CA LEU A 26 21.77 -8.21 -23.46
C LEU A 26 21.55 -6.69 -23.51
N GLY A 27 21.87 -6.04 -24.63
CA GLY A 27 21.60 -4.61 -24.82
C GLY A 27 20.11 -4.27 -24.74
N VAL A 28 19.24 -5.08 -25.37
CA VAL A 28 17.78 -4.91 -25.29
C VAL A 28 17.26 -5.15 -23.87
N PHE A 29 17.76 -6.18 -23.17
CA PHE A 29 17.40 -6.42 -21.77
C PHE A 29 17.81 -5.27 -20.86
N VAL A 30 19.04 -4.74 -21.00
CA VAL A 30 19.51 -3.60 -20.22
C VAL A 30 18.70 -2.35 -20.53
N LEU A 31 18.38 -2.06 -21.79
CA LEU A 31 17.53 -0.94 -22.17
C LEU A 31 16.10 -1.09 -21.65
N CYS A 32 15.54 -2.30 -21.72
CA CYS A 32 14.22 -2.60 -21.17
C CYS A 32 14.24 -2.45 -19.64
N TRP A 33 15.29 -2.92 -18.98
CA TRP A 33 15.49 -2.73 -17.54
C TRP A 33 15.62 -1.25 -17.18
N LEU A 34 16.43 -0.47 -17.92
CA LEU A 34 16.56 0.97 -17.74
C LEU A 34 15.28 1.76 -18.02
N TYR A 35 14.39 1.25 -18.88
CA TYR A 35 13.10 1.89 -19.19
C TYR A 35 11.98 1.49 -18.23
N VAL A 36 11.93 0.22 -17.83
CA VAL A 36 10.88 -0.33 -16.96
C VAL A 36 11.18 -0.07 -15.48
N PHE A 37 12.44 -0.17 -15.06
CA PHE A 37 12.84 0.00 -13.66
C PHE A 37 12.48 1.37 -13.06
N PRO A 38 12.64 2.52 -13.76
CA PRO A 38 12.28 3.83 -13.20
C PRO A 38 10.77 4.00 -12.96
N VAL A 39 9.93 3.35 -13.77
CA VAL A 39 8.46 3.50 -13.70
C VAL A 39 7.90 2.74 -12.48
N TYR A 40 8.53 1.63 -12.10
CA TYR A 40 8.12 0.81 -10.96
C TYR A 40 9.02 0.95 -9.73
N ARG A 41 10.06 1.79 -9.80
CA ARG A 41 10.92 2.07 -8.65
C ARG A 41 10.11 2.85 -7.62
N LEU A 42 9.85 2.20 -6.48
CA LEU A 42 9.39 2.91 -5.29
C LEU A 42 10.50 3.88 -4.84
N PRO A 43 10.14 5.14 -4.53
CA PRO A 43 11.12 6.11 -4.08
C PRO A 43 11.76 5.64 -2.77
N ASP A 44 13.04 5.94 -2.63
CA ASP A 44 13.78 5.62 -1.40
C ASP A 44 13.27 6.49 -0.23
N GLU A 45 13.45 6.01 1.00
CA GLU A 45 13.05 6.76 2.20
C GLU A 45 13.62 8.18 2.23
N LYS A 46 14.86 8.38 1.75
CA LYS A 46 15.50 9.69 1.71
C LYS A 46 14.83 10.62 0.72
N GLU A 47 14.42 10.09 -0.43
CA GLU A 47 13.69 10.85 -1.46
C GLU A 47 12.31 11.27 -0.92
N ILE A 48 11.62 10.37 -0.22
CA ILE A 48 10.31 10.66 0.40
C ILE A 48 10.47 11.73 1.48
N VAL A 49 11.40 11.55 2.42
CA VAL A 49 11.62 12.50 3.52
C VAL A 49 11.97 13.87 2.98
N GLN A 50 12.88 13.96 2.01
CA GLN A 50 13.25 15.23 1.38
C GLN A 50 12.04 15.87 0.69
N GLY A 51 11.22 15.10 -0.02
CA GLY A 51 9.99 15.58 -0.63
C GLY A 51 8.99 16.15 0.39
N VAL A 52 8.85 15.50 1.55
CA VAL A 52 8.00 15.97 2.65
C VAL A 52 8.54 17.26 3.26
N LEU A 53 9.86 17.33 3.52
CA LEU A 53 10.51 18.52 4.07
C LEU A 53 10.39 19.73 3.15
N LEU A 54 10.46 19.55 1.83
CA LEU A 54 10.25 20.62 0.84
C LEU A 54 8.81 21.19 0.84
N GLN A 55 7.85 20.44 1.36
CA GLN A 55 6.46 20.87 1.51
C GLN A 55 6.16 21.36 2.94
N GLN A 56 7.15 21.34 3.84
CA GLN A 56 6.98 21.75 5.22
C GLN A 56 6.54 23.22 5.32
N GLY A 57 5.50 23.47 6.11
CA GLY A 57 4.89 24.80 6.26
C GLY A 57 3.77 25.12 5.25
N LYS A 58 3.56 24.31 4.21
CA LYS A 58 2.38 24.44 3.34
C LYS A 58 1.21 23.67 3.92
N ALA A 59 0.03 24.30 3.93
CA ALA A 59 -1.19 23.62 4.33
C ALA A 59 -1.53 22.50 3.32
N TRP A 60 -1.66 21.27 3.82
CA TRP A 60 -2.10 20.14 2.99
C TRP A 60 -3.51 20.37 2.44
N ARG A 61 -3.73 19.99 1.18
CA ARG A 61 -5.04 20.04 0.53
C ARG A 61 -5.40 18.68 -0.03
N ARG A 62 -6.66 18.28 0.16
CA ARG A 62 -7.18 17.01 -0.35
C ARG A 62 -7.29 17.05 -1.87
N ASN A 63 -6.59 16.13 -2.54
CA ASN A 63 -6.78 15.88 -3.97
C ASN A 63 -7.89 14.83 -4.15
N GLN A 64 -9.09 15.29 -4.53
CA GLN A 64 -10.26 14.40 -4.67
C GLN A 64 -10.10 13.37 -5.78
N THR A 65 -9.50 13.75 -6.91
CA THR A 65 -9.28 12.86 -8.06
C THR A 65 -8.33 11.72 -7.70
N ALA A 66 -7.20 12.02 -7.05
CA ALA A 66 -6.25 11.01 -6.60
C ALA A 66 -6.88 10.04 -5.58
N VAL A 67 -7.69 10.55 -4.65
CA VAL A 67 -8.43 9.72 -3.69
C VAL A 67 -9.44 8.80 -4.39
N ALA A 68 -10.16 9.29 -5.40
CA ALA A 68 -11.11 8.48 -6.16
C ALA A 68 -10.42 7.36 -6.94
N LEU A 69 -9.30 7.67 -7.60
CA LEU A 69 -8.48 6.67 -8.32
C LEU A 69 -7.93 5.61 -7.37
N PHE A 70 -7.40 6.01 -6.22
CA PHE A 70 -6.86 5.07 -5.23
C PHE A 70 -7.97 4.18 -4.65
N ARG A 71 -9.16 4.74 -4.41
CA ARG A 71 -10.32 3.95 -3.96
C ARG A 71 -10.69 2.88 -4.99
N LYS A 72 -10.76 3.24 -6.28
CA LYS A 72 -11.04 2.30 -7.36
C LYS A 72 -10.01 1.16 -7.39
N LEU A 73 -8.72 1.49 -7.25
CA LEU A 73 -7.65 0.49 -7.21
C LEU A 73 -7.79 -0.49 -6.04
N LEU A 74 -8.18 -0.01 -4.86
CA LEU A 74 -8.43 -0.88 -3.70
C LEU A 74 -9.68 -1.76 -3.88
N GLU A 75 -10.74 -1.21 -4.46
CA GLU A 75 -11.96 -1.96 -4.78
C GLU A 75 -11.66 -3.09 -5.78
N GLU A 76 -10.86 -2.83 -6.81
CA GLU A 76 -10.48 -3.82 -7.82
C GLU A 76 -9.50 -4.89 -7.30
N CYS A 77 -8.56 -4.53 -6.42
CA CYS A 77 -7.59 -5.48 -5.87
C CYS A 77 -8.21 -6.46 -4.88
N CYS A 78 -8.95 -5.92 -3.90
CA CYS A 78 -9.14 -6.63 -2.65
C CYS A 78 -10.52 -6.40 -2.00
N ASP A 79 -11.46 -5.73 -2.68
CA ASP A 79 -12.85 -5.50 -2.25
C ASP A 79 -13.02 -5.28 -0.73
N PRO A 80 -12.49 -4.17 -0.19
CA PRO A 80 -12.55 -3.90 1.25
C PRO A 80 -14.00 -3.72 1.74
N GLY A 81 -14.99 -3.51 0.86
CA GLY A 81 -16.39 -3.44 1.28
C GLY A 81 -16.89 -4.78 1.83
N GLN A 82 -16.55 -5.87 1.15
CA GLN A 82 -16.99 -7.23 1.50
C GLN A 82 -15.98 -8.01 2.34
N LEU A 83 -14.68 -7.71 2.20
CA LEU A 83 -13.59 -8.49 2.80
C LEU A 83 -12.94 -7.83 4.02
N PHE A 84 -13.45 -6.67 4.47
CA PHE A 84 -12.93 -5.98 5.65
C PHE A 84 -13.04 -6.81 6.95
N ALA A 85 -14.13 -7.56 7.11
CA ALA A 85 -14.36 -8.39 8.29
C ALA A 85 -14.96 -9.74 7.89
N MET A 86 -14.72 -10.76 8.70
CA MET A 86 -15.42 -12.03 8.55
C MET A 86 -16.89 -11.84 8.92
N THR A 87 -17.77 -12.28 8.04
CA THR A 87 -19.23 -12.22 8.17
C THR A 87 -19.82 -13.58 7.91
N LYS A 88 -21.06 -13.78 8.31
CA LYS A 88 -21.79 -15.02 7.99
C LYS A 88 -21.96 -15.25 6.48
N MET A 89 -21.89 -14.18 5.68
CA MET A 89 -21.99 -14.21 4.21
C MET A 89 -20.69 -14.65 3.54
N ASN A 90 -19.53 -14.11 3.97
CA ASN A 90 -18.24 -14.38 3.31
C ASN A 90 -17.46 -15.56 3.93
N SER A 91 -17.88 -16.03 5.11
CA SER A 91 -17.20 -17.05 5.90
C SER A 91 -18.20 -18.09 6.47
N PRO A 92 -18.75 -18.97 5.62
CA PRO A 92 -19.69 -20.01 6.04
C PRO A 92 -19.04 -21.10 6.91
N MET A 93 -19.86 -21.82 7.65
CA MET A 93 -19.44 -22.97 8.47
C MET A 93 -18.73 -24.04 7.62
N GLY A 94 -17.69 -24.66 8.18
CA GLY A 94 -16.87 -25.67 7.50
C GLY A 94 -15.79 -25.11 6.56
N LYS A 95 -15.74 -23.79 6.35
CA LYS A 95 -14.66 -23.15 5.57
C LYS A 95 -13.37 -23.11 6.38
N ASN A 96 -12.25 -23.40 5.71
CA ASN A 96 -10.90 -23.29 6.29
C ASN A 96 -10.35 -21.88 6.08
N LEU A 97 -9.98 -21.23 7.18
CA LEU A 97 -9.34 -19.91 7.22
C LEU A 97 -7.84 -20.10 7.44
N TRP A 98 -7.03 -19.56 6.53
CA TRP A 98 -5.57 -19.63 6.61
C TRP A 98 -5.02 -18.38 7.28
N PHE A 99 -3.95 -18.54 8.06
CA PHE A 99 -3.27 -17.40 8.68
C PHE A 99 -2.23 -16.81 7.73
N ASP A 100 -2.31 -15.50 7.48
CA ASP A 100 -1.37 -14.79 6.60
C ASP A 100 0.08 -14.83 7.10
N GLY A 101 0.28 -14.85 8.43
CA GLY A 101 1.61 -14.87 9.06
C GLY A 101 2.13 -16.28 9.40
N GLU A 102 1.27 -17.29 9.36
CA GLU A 102 1.56 -18.65 9.80
C GLU A 102 1.03 -19.64 8.76
N PHE A 103 1.73 -19.77 7.64
CA PHE A 103 1.28 -20.47 6.42
C PHE A 103 0.87 -21.95 6.62
N LEU A 104 1.30 -22.59 7.71
CA LEU A 104 0.97 -23.99 8.02
C LEU A 104 -0.24 -24.12 8.95
N TYR A 105 -0.76 -23.01 9.46
CA TYR A 105 -1.88 -22.99 10.38
C TYR A 105 -3.15 -22.56 9.66
N SER A 106 -4.23 -23.27 9.95
CA SER A 106 -5.56 -22.91 9.51
C SER A 106 -6.57 -23.28 10.60
N VAL A 107 -7.72 -22.59 10.58
CA VAL A 107 -8.85 -22.86 11.46
C VAL A 107 -10.07 -23.14 10.60
N THR A 108 -10.71 -24.28 10.82
CA THR A 108 -12.01 -24.58 10.25
C THR A 108 -13.10 -23.87 11.05
N ILE A 109 -13.98 -23.14 10.37
CA ILE A 109 -15.08 -22.42 11.02
C ILE A 109 -16.09 -23.43 11.57
N ASP A 110 -16.16 -23.49 12.90
CA ASP A 110 -17.13 -24.27 13.65
C ASP A 110 -18.36 -23.45 14.05
N ASN A 111 -19.32 -24.08 14.73
CA ASN A 111 -20.55 -23.41 15.15
C ASN A 111 -20.28 -22.28 16.17
N ALA A 112 -19.30 -22.45 17.05
CA ALA A 112 -18.95 -21.45 18.05
C ALA A 112 -18.39 -20.19 17.38
N THR A 113 -17.43 -20.34 16.46
CA THR A 113 -16.82 -19.23 15.71
C THR A 113 -17.83 -18.55 14.79
N TYR A 114 -18.63 -19.34 14.05
CA TYR A 114 -19.67 -18.81 13.16
C TYR A 114 -20.72 -17.96 13.92
N SER A 115 -21.01 -18.31 15.18
CA SER A 115 -21.95 -17.55 16.00
C SER A 115 -21.48 -16.13 16.34
N LEU A 116 -20.16 -15.90 16.36
CA LEU A 116 -19.54 -14.60 16.66
C LEU A 116 -19.55 -13.64 15.46
N PHE A 117 -19.71 -14.16 14.24
CA PHE A 117 -19.67 -13.33 13.05
C PHE A 117 -20.93 -12.46 12.91
N PRO A 118 -20.79 -11.18 12.55
CA PRO A 118 -21.94 -10.37 12.17
C PRO A 118 -22.55 -10.88 10.86
N GLN A 119 -23.82 -10.54 10.62
CA GLN A 119 -24.52 -10.90 9.38
C GLN A 119 -23.86 -10.26 8.16
N ALA A 120 -23.53 -8.97 8.27
CA ALA A 120 -22.82 -8.19 7.27
C ALA A 120 -21.91 -7.18 7.98
N THR A 121 -21.07 -6.47 7.21
CA THR A 121 -20.22 -5.40 7.74
C THR A 121 -21.06 -4.37 8.52
N PRO A 122 -20.76 -4.10 9.81
CA PRO A 122 -21.64 -3.33 10.70
C PRO A 122 -21.56 -1.81 10.50
N PHE A 123 -21.04 -1.33 9.37
CA PHE A 123 -20.85 0.09 9.11
C PHE A 123 -21.75 0.57 7.99
N GLN A 124 -22.41 1.71 8.21
CA GLN A 124 -23.18 2.37 7.17
C GLN A 124 -22.24 3.15 6.26
N LEU A 125 -22.10 2.68 5.02
CA LEU A 125 -21.29 3.32 3.99
C LEU A 125 -22.14 4.33 3.18
N PRO A 126 -21.54 5.42 2.65
CA PRO A 126 -20.13 5.79 2.75
C PRO A 126 -19.79 6.58 4.03
N LEU A 127 -18.59 6.32 4.59
CA LEU A 127 -18.03 7.15 5.66
C LEU A 127 -17.52 8.48 5.09
N LYS A 128 -17.92 9.61 5.69
CA LYS A 128 -17.57 10.96 5.19
C LYS A 128 -16.20 11.43 5.67
N LYS A 129 -16.03 11.71 6.96
CA LYS A 129 -14.77 12.13 7.58
C LYS A 129 -14.29 11.07 8.56
N CYS A 130 -13.11 10.51 8.31
CA CYS A 130 -12.51 9.48 9.15
C CYS A 130 -11.21 9.96 9.80
N SER A 131 -10.95 9.48 11.02
CA SER A 131 -9.65 9.59 11.68
C SER A 131 -9.11 8.20 11.99
N VAL A 132 -7.91 7.89 11.49
CA VAL A 132 -7.17 6.67 11.83
C VAL A 132 -6.05 7.07 12.78
N VAL A 133 -6.10 6.59 14.02
CA VAL A 133 -5.22 7.01 15.10
C VAL A 133 -4.33 5.84 15.51
N GLY A 134 -3.05 5.93 15.16
CA GLY A 134 -2.03 5.00 15.62
C GLY A 134 -1.51 5.35 17.02
N ASN A 135 -0.57 4.54 17.51
CA ASN A 135 -0.01 4.66 18.87
C ASN A 135 1.37 5.35 18.88
N GLY A 136 1.62 6.23 17.91
CA GLY A 136 2.90 6.92 17.78
C GLY A 136 3.10 7.99 18.86
N GLY A 137 4.30 8.06 19.42
CA GLY A 137 4.65 9.04 20.47
C GLY A 137 4.52 10.51 20.06
N ILE A 138 4.48 10.80 18.75
CA ILE A 138 4.26 12.13 18.18
C ILE A 138 2.94 12.78 18.63
N LEU A 139 1.95 11.97 19.04
CA LEU A 139 0.67 12.49 19.52
C LEU A 139 0.78 13.12 20.91
N LYS A 140 1.79 12.78 21.71
CA LYS A 140 1.94 13.31 23.08
C LYS A 140 2.15 14.82 23.06
N LYS A 141 1.35 15.56 23.84
CA LYS A 141 1.29 17.03 23.89
C LYS A 141 0.92 17.70 22.56
N SER A 142 0.32 16.97 21.62
CA SER A 142 -0.10 17.53 20.33
C SER A 142 -1.36 18.39 20.44
N GLY A 143 -2.23 18.13 21.42
CA GLY A 143 -3.54 18.77 21.53
C GLY A 143 -4.52 18.40 20.40
N CYS A 144 -4.23 17.36 19.60
CA CYS A 144 -5.03 16.96 18.46
C CYS A 144 -6.39 16.33 18.81
N GLY A 145 -6.66 16.03 20.09
CA GLY A 145 -7.80 15.22 20.50
C GLY A 145 -9.16 15.75 20.03
N LYS A 146 -9.37 17.07 20.13
CA LYS A 146 -10.61 17.69 19.62
C LYS A 146 -10.77 17.56 18.10
N GLN A 147 -9.68 17.66 17.34
CA GLN A 147 -9.70 17.53 15.88
C GLN A 147 -9.97 16.09 15.44
N ILE A 148 -9.43 15.12 16.17
CA ILE A 148 -9.70 13.68 15.99
C ILE A 148 -11.18 13.41 16.25
N ASP A 149 -11.71 13.89 17.37
CA ASP A 149 -13.10 13.67 17.77
C ASP A 149 -14.12 14.40 16.87
N GLN A 150 -13.69 15.30 15.98
CA GLN A 150 -14.56 15.88 14.94
C GLN A 150 -14.85 14.94 13.77
N ALA A 151 -14.18 13.79 13.66
CA ALA A 151 -14.49 12.81 12.63
C ALA A 151 -15.83 12.11 12.91
N ASP A 152 -16.48 11.67 11.82
CA ASP A 152 -17.70 10.86 11.87
C ASP A 152 -17.37 9.40 12.26
N PHE A 153 -16.14 8.96 11.96
CA PHE A 153 -15.64 7.63 12.25
C PHE A 153 -14.18 7.68 12.73
N VAL A 154 -13.91 7.14 13.92
CA VAL A 154 -12.56 7.05 14.51
C VAL A 154 -12.16 5.60 14.67
N MET A 155 -11.08 5.22 13.97
CA MET A 155 -10.43 3.92 14.05
C MET A 155 -9.15 4.03 14.89
N ARG A 156 -8.95 3.09 15.82
CA ARG A 156 -7.77 3.00 16.68
C ARG A 156 -7.10 1.64 16.57
N CYS A 157 -5.82 1.57 16.93
CA CYS A 157 -5.02 0.35 16.82
C CYS A 157 -4.69 -0.26 18.17
N ASN A 158 -4.92 -1.57 18.33
CA ASN A 158 -4.42 -2.40 19.45
C ASN A 158 -4.84 -1.93 20.85
N LEU A 159 -6.12 -1.59 21.03
CA LEU A 159 -6.71 -1.23 22.33
C LEU A 159 -5.88 -0.20 23.15
N PRO A 160 -5.60 0.99 22.59
CA PRO A 160 -4.74 1.97 23.27
C PRO A 160 -5.41 2.50 24.54
N PRO A 161 -4.64 2.92 25.55
CA PRO A 161 -5.20 3.57 26.72
C PRO A 161 -5.82 4.92 26.33
N LEU A 162 -7.10 5.10 26.66
CA LEU A 162 -7.85 6.34 26.45
C LEU A 162 -8.17 7.03 27.79
N SER A 163 -7.27 6.90 28.76
CA SER A 163 -7.41 7.60 30.04
C SER A 163 -7.52 9.11 29.84
N SER A 164 -8.09 9.81 30.83
CA SER A 164 -8.24 11.26 30.80
C SER A 164 -6.93 12.00 30.54
N GLU A 165 -5.80 11.43 30.99
CA GLU A 165 -4.44 11.92 30.73
C GLU A 165 -4.13 12.12 29.24
N TYR A 166 -4.58 11.21 28.37
CA TYR A 166 -4.27 11.25 26.93
C TYR A 166 -5.38 11.87 26.09
N SER A 167 -6.60 12.00 26.64
CA SER A 167 -7.78 12.47 25.91
C SER A 167 -7.59 13.82 25.18
N LYS A 168 -6.79 14.74 25.76
CA LYS A 168 -6.47 16.04 25.15
C LYS A 168 -5.70 15.89 23.82
N ASP A 169 -4.87 14.86 23.73
CA ASP A 169 -3.96 14.62 22.62
C ASP A 169 -4.57 13.67 21.58
N VAL A 170 -5.22 12.60 22.04
CA VAL A 170 -5.68 11.51 21.17
C VAL A 170 -7.21 11.43 21.02
N GLY A 171 -7.96 12.26 21.74
CA GLY A 171 -9.42 12.24 21.74
C GLY A 171 -10.00 11.06 22.53
N SER A 172 -11.32 10.99 22.57
CA SER A 172 -12.08 9.98 23.31
C SER A 172 -13.04 9.18 22.42
N LYS A 173 -13.41 9.72 21.25
CA LYS A 173 -14.32 9.06 20.31
C LYS A 173 -13.62 7.84 19.69
N THR A 174 -14.33 6.72 19.63
CA THR A 174 -13.88 5.46 19.02
C THR A 174 -15.08 4.70 18.48
N GLN A 175 -15.02 4.29 17.21
CA GLN A 175 -16.05 3.47 16.54
C GLN A 175 -15.50 2.09 16.20
N LEU A 176 -14.20 2.00 15.95
CA LEU A 176 -13.50 0.76 15.64
C LEU A 176 -12.15 0.74 16.35
N VAL A 177 -11.81 -0.40 16.92
CA VAL A 177 -10.49 -0.65 17.47
C VAL A 177 -10.03 -2.03 17.05
N THR A 178 -8.77 -2.15 16.62
CA THR A 178 -8.16 -3.46 16.42
C THR A 178 -7.65 -4.01 17.75
N ALA A 179 -7.68 -5.32 17.90
CA ALA A 179 -7.11 -6.00 19.05
C ALA A 179 -6.46 -7.29 18.58
N ASN A 180 -5.15 -7.41 18.75
CA ASN A 180 -4.50 -8.71 18.62
C ASN A 180 -4.97 -9.60 19.79
N PRO A 181 -5.39 -10.86 19.55
CA PRO A 181 -5.84 -11.77 20.62
C PRO A 181 -4.85 -11.91 21.79
N SER A 182 -3.54 -11.84 21.52
CA SER A 182 -2.49 -11.89 22.56
C SER A 182 -2.58 -10.75 23.60
N ILE A 183 -3.19 -9.61 23.24
CA ILE A 183 -3.42 -8.49 24.15
C ILE A 183 -4.54 -8.82 25.13
N ILE A 184 -5.56 -9.54 24.68
CA ILE A 184 -6.71 -9.93 25.50
C ILE A 184 -6.28 -10.95 26.54
N GLN A 185 -5.42 -11.90 26.17
CA GLN A 185 -4.91 -12.92 27.10
C GLN A 185 -3.99 -12.36 28.19
N LYS A 186 -3.31 -11.23 27.92
CA LYS A 186 -2.36 -10.59 28.84
C LYS A 186 -2.98 -9.54 29.76
N ARG A 187 -4.24 -9.17 29.53
CA ARG A 187 -4.99 -8.27 30.42
C ARG A 187 -5.74 -9.08 31.46
#